data_AF-A0A225E019-F1
#
_entry.id   AF-A0A225E019-F1
#
_cell.length_a   1.000
_cell.length_b   1.000
_cell.length_c   1.000
_cell.angle_alpha   90.00
_cell.angle_beta   90.00
_cell.angle_gamma   90.00
#
_symmetry.space_group_name_H-M   'P 1'
#
loop_
_entity.id
_entity.type
_entity.pdbx_description
1 polymer ?
#
loop_
_entity_poly.entity_id
_entity_poly.type
_entity_poly.pdbx_seq_one_letter_code
_entity_poly.pdbx_strand_id
1 'polypeptide(L)'
;MATTYPVACECGATLLVSGGAAGTQIPCQCGRTVDVPTLGCLKSSVGEAAISPDFELEHLISSGDLPLESRCVVCELDTTHEREFAIVCERPEEKGSVPFWQQLLLIWISPIIFLMHMTMTSRRIETHGRDVAFRLPVRVCEECVGTLNATSAIRNALEVTPVYARLLKKYPHARIG
;
A
#
# COMPACT_ATOMS: atom_id res chain seq x y z
N MET A 1 18.26 -2.59 5.78
CA MET A 1 18.69 -1.67 6.86
C MET A 1 17.53 -1.54 7.83
N ALA A 2 17.75 -1.74 9.13
CA ALA A 2 16.67 -1.62 10.11
C ALA A 2 16.39 -0.13 10.40
N THR A 3 15.13 0.30 10.26
CA THR A 3 14.69 1.64 10.61
C THR A 3 14.80 1.84 12.13
N THR A 4 15.34 2.99 12.55
CA THR A 4 15.48 3.33 13.97
C THR A 4 14.63 4.53 14.33
N TYR A 5 14.15 4.57 15.57
CA TYR A 5 13.20 5.56 16.07
C TYR A 5 13.73 6.18 17.37
N PRO A 6 13.61 7.50 17.58
CA PRO A 6 14.02 8.14 18.81
C PRO A 6 12.96 7.94 19.92
N VAL A 7 13.40 7.55 21.11
CA VAL A 7 12.58 7.44 22.33
C VAL A 7 13.25 8.23 23.45
N ALA A 8 12.51 9.14 24.08
CA ALA A 8 13.01 9.94 25.17
C ALA A 8 12.97 9.16 26.49
N CYS A 9 14.09 9.15 27.22
CA CYS A 9 14.15 8.70 28.60
C CYS A 9 13.85 9.86 29.56
N GLU A 10 13.35 9.55 30.76
CA GLU A 10 13.12 10.52 31.84
C GLU A 10 14.39 11.29 32.28
N CYS A 11 15.58 10.73 32.02
CA CYS A 11 16.83 11.43 32.27
C CYS A 11 17.16 12.52 31.22
N GLY A 12 16.33 12.66 30.19
CA GLY A 12 16.52 13.58 29.07
C GLY A 12 17.33 13.00 27.90
N ALA A 13 17.86 11.79 28.01
CA ALA A 13 18.57 11.13 26.90
C ALA A 13 17.59 10.57 25.85
N THR A 14 17.96 10.69 24.57
CA THR A 14 17.22 10.07 23.47
C THR A 14 17.89 8.75 23.05
N LEU A 15 17.14 7.66 23.13
CA LEU A 15 17.57 6.32 22.72
C LEU A 15 17.09 6.03 21.30
N LEU A 16 17.97 5.51 20.45
CA LEU A 16 17.56 5.02 19.12
C LEU A 16 17.20 3.54 19.23
N VAL A 17 15.93 3.22 18.95
CA VAL A 17 15.39 1.87 19.05
C VAL A 17 15.04 1.35 17.67
N SER A 18 15.24 0.05 17.41
CA SER A 18 14.77 -0.56 16.18
C SER A 18 13.26 -0.81 16.26
N GLY A 19 12.59 -0.90 15.11
CA GLY A 19 11.16 -1.29 15.09
C GLY A 19 10.88 -2.65 15.75
N GLY A 20 11.86 -3.55 15.79
CA GLY A 20 11.75 -4.84 16.47
C GLY A 20 11.75 -4.75 18.01
N ALA A 21 12.14 -3.61 18.59
CA ALA A 21 12.08 -3.36 20.02
C ALA A 21 10.74 -2.74 20.46
N ALA A 22 9.79 -2.53 19.55
CA ALA A 22 8.48 -1.97 19.88
C ALA A 22 7.74 -2.81 20.94
N GLY A 23 7.20 -2.13 21.96
CA GLY A 23 6.51 -2.79 23.08
C GLY A 23 7.42 -3.56 24.04
N THR A 24 8.74 -3.41 23.92
CA THR A 24 9.71 -4.02 24.85
C THR A 24 10.27 -2.98 25.82
N GLN A 25 11.08 -3.43 26.77
CA GLN A 25 11.78 -2.59 27.72
C GLN A 25 13.28 -2.59 27.43
N ILE A 26 13.90 -1.41 27.38
CA ILE A 26 15.34 -1.27 27.12
C ILE A 26 16.06 -0.52 28.24
N PRO A 27 17.27 -0.93 28.63
CA PRO A 27 18.04 -0.22 29.63
C PRO A 27 18.61 1.08 29.06
N CYS A 28 18.48 2.17 29.82
CA CYS A 28 19.12 3.46 29.55
C CYS A 28 20.46 3.56 30.31
N GLN A 29 21.39 4.38 29.81
CA GLN A 29 22.68 4.64 30.44
C GLN A 29 22.56 5.28 31.84
N CYS A 30 21.42 5.89 32.16
CA CYS A 30 21.13 6.41 33.51
C CYS A 30 20.80 5.30 34.53
N GLY A 31 20.75 4.03 34.11
CA GLY A 31 20.41 2.87 34.95
C GLY A 31 18.91 2.58 35.05
N ARG A 32 18.05 3.39 34.45
CA ARG A 32 16.60 3.13 34.37
C ARG A 32 16.24 2.30 33.15
N THR A 33 15.13 1.59 33.24
CA THR A 33 14.50 0.90 32.11
C THR A 33 13.49 1.82 31.44
N VAL A 34 13.50 1.90 30.11
CA VAL A 34 12.57 2.70 29.30
C VAL A 34 11.61 1.75 28.60
N ASP A 35 10.31 1.97 28.80
CA ASP A 35 9.27 1.31 28.03
C ASP A 35 9.27 1.85 26.59
N VAL A 36 9.53 0.99 25.63
CA VAL A 36 9.47 1.32 24.21
C VAL A 36 8.01 1.31 23.76
N PRO A 37 7.47 2.41 23.19
CA PRO A 37 6.11 2.45 22.68
C PRO A 37 5.84 1.38 21.61
N THR A 38 4.56 1.18 21.29
CA THR A 38 4.16 0.29 20.18
C THR A 38 4.72 0.79 18.85
N LEU A 39 4.83 -0.11 17.86
CA LEU A 39 5.42 0.21 16.56
C LEU A 39 4.66 1.36 15.86
N GLY A 40 3.34 1.44 16.04
CA GLY A 40 2.52 2.53 15.52
C GLY A 40 2.87 3.88 16.13
N CYS A 41 3.12 3.94 17.45
CA CYS A 41 3.57 5.17 18.11
C CYS A 41 4.97 5.59 17.64
N LEU A 42 5.89 4.63 17.46
CA LEU A 42 7.23 4.90 16.94
C LEU A 42 7.21 5.44 15.51
N LYS A 43 6.39 4.86 14.63
CA LYS A 43 6.17 5.37 13.27
C LYS A 43 5.57 6.78 13.30
N SER A 44 4.56 6.97 14.13
CA SER A 44 3.88 8.27 14.26
C SER A 44 4.83 9.37 14.77
N SER A 45 5.78 9.05 15.66
CA SER A 45 6.75 10.03 16.18
C SER A 45 7.75 10.53 15.13
N VAL A 46 7.92 9.78 14.03
CA VAL A 46 8.73 10.19 12.88
C VAL A 46 7.89 10.63 11.67
N GLY A 47 6.58 10.81 11.85
CA GLY A 47 5.64 11.21 10.79
C GLY A 47 5.34 10.11 9.78
N GLU A 48 5.71 8.86 10.07
CA GLU A 48 5.33 7.70 9.27
C GLU A 48 3.93 7.22 9.70
N ALA A 49 3.05 6.96 8.73
CA ALA A 49 1.74 6.42 9.03
C ALA A 49 1.87 5.05 9.71
N ALA A 50 1.20 4.88 10.86
CA ALA A 50 1.22 3.64 11.63
C ALA A 50 0.61 2.45 10.86
N ILE A 51 -0.36 2.74 9.99
CA ILE A 51 -1.16 1.78 9.24
C ILE A 51 -0.92 1.99 7.75
N SER A 52 -0.85 0.89 6.99
CA SER A 52 -0.71 0.97 5.55
C SER A 52 -2.01 1.51 4.92
N PRO A 53 -1.93 2.35 3.87
CA PRO A 53 -3.11 3.07 3.35
C PRO A 53 -4.17 2.13 2.78
N ASP A 54 -3.79 0.95 2.31
CA ASP A 54 -4.66 -0.14 1.89
C ASP A 54 -5.50 -0.70 3.05
N PHE A 55 -4.90 -0.92 4.22
CA PHE A 55 -5.61 -1.43 5.39
C PHE A 55 -6.51 -0.36 6.00
N GLU A 56 -6.04 0.88 6.08
CA GLU A 56 -6.85 2.02 6.52
C GLU A 56 -8.07 2.19 5.62
N LEU A 57 -7.88 2.13 4.30
CA LEU A 57 -8.96 2.26 3.33
C LEU A 57 -9.95 1.08 3.39
N GLU A 58 -9.46 -0.16 3.51
CA GLU A 58 -10.33 -1.34 3.68
C GLU A 58 -11.18 -1.21 4.95
N HIS A 59 -10.59 -0.71 6.04
CA HIS A 59 -11.32 -0.41 7.26
C HIS A 59 -12.42 0.65 7.04
N LEU A 60 -12.09 1.79 6.42
CA LEU A 60 -13.06 2.87 6.14
C LEU A 60 -14.21 2.40 5.22
N ILE A 61 -13.90 1.61 4.18
CA ILE A 61 -14.92 1.04 3.30
C ILE A 61 -15.81 0.06 4.08
N SER A 62 -15.23 -0.77 4.93
CA SER A 62 -15.98 -1.74 5.73
C SER A 62 -16.83 -1.11 6.84
N SER A 63 -16.41 0.03 7.39
CA SER A 63 -17.16 0.76 8.41
C SER A 63 -18.20 1.70 7.81
N GLY A 64 -18.06 2.08 6.54
CA GLY A 64 -18.88 3.08 5.88
C GLY A 64 -18.50 4.52 6.23
N ASP A 65 -17.42 4.74 6.99
CA ASP A 65 -16.94 6.06 7.42
C ASP A 65 -16.01 6.71 6.38
N LEU A 66 -16.42 6.70 5.13
CA LEU A 66 -15.60 7.31 4.08
C LEU A 66 -15.48 8.82 4.35
N PRO A 67 -14.27 9.39 4.24
CA PRO A 67 -14.02 10.81 4.45
C PRO A 67 -14.59 11.61 3.27
N LEU A 68 -15.91 11.68 3.20
CA LEU A 68 -16.65 12.39 2.19
C LEU A 68 -16.99 13.75 2.78
N GLU A 69 -16.19 14.75 2.45
CA GLU A 69 -16.58 16.14 2.66
C GLU A 69 -17.91 16.39 1.95
N SER A 70 -18.79 17.24 2.51
CA SER A 70 -20.11 17.52 1.91
C SER A 70 -20.04 18.32 0.61
N ARG A 71 -18.86 18.51 0.04
CA ARG A 71 -18.56 19.43 -1.08
C ARG A 71 -18.04 18.67 -2.28
N CYS A 72 -18.34 19.22 -3.45
CA CYS A 72 -17.85 18.72 -4.72
C CYS A 72 -16.33 18.91 -4.79
N VAL A 73 -15.60 17.84 -5.09
CA VAL A 73 -14.14 17.87 -5.21
C VAL A 73 -13.61 18.77 -6.34
N VAL A 74 -14.47 19.15 -7.29
CA VAL A 74 -14.11 19.96 -8.47
C VAL A 74 -14.47 21.42 -8.29
N CYS A 75 -15.69 21.73 -7.86
CA CYS A 75 -16.20 23.11 -7.77
C CYS A 75 -16.43 23.60 -6.32
N GLU A 76 -16.17 22.76 -5.32
CA GLU A 76 -16.31 23.04 -3.88
C GLU A 76 -17.73 23.41 -3.39
N LEU A 77 -18.73 23.37 -4.26
CA LEU A 77 -20.13 23.56 -3.88
C LEU A 77 -20.66 22.34 -3.09
N ASP A 78 -21.56 22.58 -2.14
CA ASP A 78 -22.19 21.49 -1.38
C ASP A 78 -22.93 20.53 -2.33
N THR A 79 -22.66 19.23 -2.18
CA THR A 79 -23.25 18.18 -3.01
C THR A 79 -23.47 16.90 -2.21
N THR A 80 -24.62 16.28 -2.44
CA THR A 80 -24.92 14.93 -1.93
C THR A 80 -24.65 13.85 -2.97
N HIS A 81 -24.21 14.22 -4.18
CA HIS A 81 -23.94 13.28 -5.24
C HIS A 81 -22.57 12.61 -5.04
N GLU A 82 -22.57 11.29 -5.09
CA GLU A 82 -21.37 10.45 -5.01
C GLU A 82 -21.17 9.71 -6.33
N ARG A 83 -19.91 9.53 -6.70
CA ARG A 83 -19.51 8.70 -7.82
C ARG A 83 -18.37 7.78 -7.39
N GLU A 84 -18.54 6.49 -7.63
CA GLU A 84 -17.50 5.50 -7.38
C GLU A 84 -16.52 5.42 -8.56
N PHE A 85 -15.22 5.36 -8.25
CA PHE A 85 -14.16 5.06 -9.21
C PHE A 85 -13.47 3.77 -8.84
N ALA A 86 -13.22 2.91 -9.81
CA ALA A 86 -12.49 1.67 -9.59
C ALA A 86 -10.99 1.92 -9.75
N ILE A 87 -10.20 1.53 -8.76
CA ILE A 87 -8.74 1.60 -8.81
C ILE A 87 -8.18 0.20 -8.70
N VAL A 88 -7.32 -0.16 -9.65
CA VAL A 88 -6.56 -1.41 -9.66
C VAL A 88 -5.11 -1.06 -9.38
N CYS A 89 -4.62 -1.40 -8.19
CA CYS A 89 -3.33 -0.97 -7.66
C CYS A 89 -2.15 -1.77 -8.24
N GLU A 90 -2.24 -3.10 -8.23
CA GLU A 90 -1.24 -3.99 -8.81
C GLU A 90 -1.92 -5.24 -9.38
N ARG A 91 -1.40 -5.69 -10.53
CA ARG A 91 -1.62 -7.05 -11.04
C ARG A 91 -0.40 -7.86 -10.63
N PRO A 92 -0.53 -9.08 -10.10
CA PRO A 92 0.62 -9.90 -9.76
C PRO A 92 1.53 -10.06 -10.99
N GLU A 93 2.76 -9.57 -10.91
CA GLU A 93 3.77 -9.90 -11.91
C GLU A 93 4.14 -11.37 -11.73
N GLU A 94 3.80 -12.20 -12.72
CA GLU A 94 4.27 -13.58 -12.79
C GLU A 94 5.79 -13.58 -13.03
N LYS A 95 6.59 -13.46 -11.97
CA LYS A 95 8.01 -13.78 -12.00
C LYS A 95 8.17 -15.30 -12.17
N GLY A 96 8.07 -15.78 -13.40
CA GLY A 96 8.11 -17.23 -13.60
C GLY A 96 8.25 -17.79 -15.00
N SER A 97 8.30 -17.00 -16.08
CA SER A 97 8.57 -17.60 -17.39
C SER A 97 10.08 -17.69 -17.63
N VAL A 98 10.64 -18.90 -17.50
CA VAL A 98 11.94 -19.21 -18.12
C VAL A 98 11.86 -18.87 -19.61
N PRO A 99 12.76 -18.01 -20.13
CA PRO A 99 12.67 -17.56 -21.51
C PRO A 99 12.81 -18.75 -22.47
N PHE A 100 12.01 -18.75 -23.54
CA PHE A 100 11.88 -19.88 -24.48
C PHE A 100 13.21 -20.41 -25.02
N TRP A 101 14.22 -19.56 -25.19
CA TRP A 101 15.55 -19.98 -25.65
C TRP A 101 16.31 -20.86 -24.65
N GLN A 102 16.11 -20.67 -23.34
CA GLN A 102 16.69 -21.56 -22.31
C GLN A 102 16.03 -22.95 -22.34
N GLN A 103 14.72 -23.01 -22.64
CA GLN A 103 14.03 -24.29 -22.84
C GLN A 103 14.58 -25.02 -24.08
N LEU A 104 14.83 -24.29 -25.16
CA LEU A 104 15.46 -24.83 -26.38
C LEU A 104 16.85 -25.42 -26.11
N LEU A 105 17.71 -24.74 -25.33
CA LEU A 105 19.03 -25.25 -24.97
C LEU A 105 18.97 -26.56 -24.18
N LEU A 106 18.00 -26.72 -23.28
CA LEU A 106 17.84 -27.94 -22.48
C LEU A 106 17.46 -29.16 -23.34
N ILE A 107 16.71 -28.95 -24.43
CA ILE A 107 16.35 -30.02 -25.39
C ILE A 107 17.61 -30.59 -26.06
N TRP A 108 18.58 -29.75 -26.40
CA TRP A 108 19.80 -30.17 -27.09
C TRP A 108 20.80 -30.89 -26.17
N ILE A 109 20.88 -30.51 -24.90
CA ILE A 109 21.85 -31.07 -23.95
C ILE A 109 21.41 -32.45 -23.46
N SER A 110 20.11 -32.66 -23.21
CA SER A 110 19.57 -33.97 -22.88
C SER A 110 18.04 -33.99 -22.91
N PRO A 111 17.40 -34.85 -23.73
CA PRO A 111 15.94 -35.01 -23.73
C PRO A 111 15.41 -35.55 -22.38
N ILE A 112 16.25 -36.25 -21.60
CA ILE A 112 15.87 -36.75 -20.27
C ILE A 112 15.82 -35.62 -19.25
N ILE A 113 16.77 -34.68 -19.28
CA ILE A 113 16.75 -33.49 -18.41
C ILE A 113 15.55 -32.61 -18.74
N PHE A 114 15.24 -32.44 -20.02
CA PHE A 114 14.04 -31.73 -20.45
C PHE A 114 12.75 -32.41 -19.93
N LEU A 115 12.64 -33.74 -20.03
CA LEU A 115 11.48 -34.48 -19.53
C LEU A 115 11.33 -34.38 -17.99
N MET A 116 12.44 -34.44 -17.24
CA MET A 116 12.44 -34.19 -15.79
C MET A 116 12.09 -32.75 -15.44
N HIS A 117 12.61 -31.77 -16.18
CA HIS A 117 12.29 -30.37 -15.96
C HIS A 117 10.80 -30.12 -16.22
N MET A 118 10.24 -30.64 -17.31
CA MET A 118 8.84 -30.44 -17.67
C MET A 118 7.88 -31.06 -16.63
N THR A 119 8.23 -32.22 -16.07
CA THR A 119 7.45 -32.85 -14.98
C THR A 119 7.63 -32.14 -13.63
N MET A 120 8.77 -31.50 -13.37
CA MET A 120 9.01 -30.71 -12.15
C MET A 120 8.54 -29.26 -12.22
N THR A 121 8.45 -28.63 -13.40
CA THR A 121 7.96 -27.25 -13.56
C THR A 121 6.45 -27.11 -13.46
N SER A 122 5.71 -28.19 -13.19
CA SER A 122 4.33 -28.13 -12.70
C SER A 122 4.23 -27.67 -11.23
N ARG A 123 5.29 -27.04 -10.69
CA ARG A 123 5.17 -26.26 -9.46
C ARG A 123 4.16 -25.15 -9.72
N ARG A 124 3.05 -25.23 -8.97
CA ARG A 124 2.02 -24.21 -8.84
C ARG A 124 2.65 -22.83 -9.02
N ILE A 125 2.18 -22.09 -10.00
CA ILE A 125 2.29 -20.63 -9.98
C ILE A 125 1.51 -20.23 -8.73
N GLU A 126 2.18 -20.19 -7.59
CA GLU A 126 1.63 -19.58 -6.40
C GLU A 126 1.57 -18.09 -6.71
N THR A 127 0.41 -17.64 -7.16
CA THR A 127 0.05 -16.23 -7.26
C THR A 127 0.06 -15.64 -5.85
N HIS A 128 1.26 -15.33 -5.35
CA HIS A 128 1.45 -14.51 -4.18
C HIS A 128 1.13 -13.06 -4.58
N GLY A 129 -0.15 -12.73 -4.54
CA GLY A 129 -0.67 -11.40 -4.84
C GLY A 129 -2.17 -11.47 -5.06
N ARG A 130 -2.95 -10.96 -4.10
CA ARG A 130 -4.37 -10.68 -4.33
C ARG A 130 -4.43 -9.47 -5.25
N ASP A 131 -5.23 -9.51 -6.32
CA ASP A 131 -5.52 -8.30 -7.09
C ASP A 131 -6.09 -7.26 -6.11
N VAL A 132 -5.32 -6.21 -5.86
CA VAL A 132 -5.74 -5.14 -4.94
C VAL A 132 -6.54 -4.15 -5.76
N ALA A 133 -7.86 -4.26 -5.66
CA ALA A 133 -8.79 -3.36 -6.31
C ALA A 133 -9.70 -2.70 -5.26
N PHE A 134 -9.86 -1.38 -5.36
CA PHE A 134 -10.71 -0.59 -4.49
C PHE A 134 -11.78 0.15 -5.29
N ARG A 135 -12.95 0.35 -4.69
CA ARG A 135 -13.96 1.28 -5.18
C ARG A 135 -13.92 2.51 -4.28
N LEU A 136 -13.50 3.63 -4.84
CA LEU A 136 -13.33 4.88 -4.10
C LEU A 136 -14.50 5.82 -4.43
N PRO A 137 -15.39 6.09 -3.48
CA PRO A 137 -16.42 7.10 -3.66
C PRO A 137 -15.82 8.50 -3.59
N VAL A 138 -16.27 9.36 -4.48
CA VAL A 138 -15.86 10.76 -4.57
C VAL A 138 -17.12 11.61 -4.71
N ARG A 139 -17.19 12.71 -3.95
CA ARG A 139 -18.30 13.66 -4.02
C ARG A 139 -18.09 14.57 -5.22
N VAL A 140 -18.99 14.47 -6.20
CA VAL A 140 -18.96 15.33 -7.40
C VAL A 140 -20.38 15.67 -7.80
N CYS A 141 -20.68 16.95 -8.03
CA CYS A 141 -21.99 17.36 -8.51
C CYS A 141 -22.22 16.91 -9.97
N GLU A 142 -23.48 16.80 -10.38
CA GLU A 142 -23.88 16.33 -11.72
C GLU A 142 -23.24 17.15 -12.85
N GLU A 143 -23.08 18.45 -12.66
CA GLU A 143 -22.45 19.34 -13.65
C GLU A 143 -20.95 19.05 -13.82
N CYS A 144 -20.25 18.75 -12.72
CA CYS A 144 -18.81 18.47 -12.74
C CYS A 144 -18.48 17.04 -13.14
N VAL A 145 -19.44 16.11 -13.14
CA VAL A 145 -19.24 14.72 -13.58
C VAL A 145 -18.56 14.66 -14.95
N GLY A 146 -19.00 15.48 -15.91
CA GLY A 146 -18.45 15.49 -17.27
C GLY A 146 -17.01 15.99 -17.35
N THR A 147 -16.50 16.65 -16.31
CA THR A 147 -15.09 17.09 -16.26
C THR A 147 -14.15 15.96 -15.84
N LEU A 148 -14.68 14.92 -15.17
CA LEU A 148 -13.94 13.74 -14.71
C LEU A 148 -13.90 12.61 -15.77
N ASN A 149 -13.75 12.96 -17.04
CA ASN A 149 -13.65 11.98 -18.14
C ASN A 149 -12.21 11.50 -18.40
N ALA A 150 -11.21 12.31 -18.03
CA ALA A 150 -9.81 11.96 -18.20
C ALA A 150 -9.25 11.27 -16.95
N THR A 151 -8.44 10.23 -17.12
CA THR A 151 -7.78 9.51 -16.02
C THR A 151 -6.96 10.44 -15.11
N SER A 152 -6.32 11.47 -15.67
CA SER A 152 -5.59 12.48 -14.90
C SER A 152 -6.51 13.36 -14.04
N ALA A 153 -7.69 13.74 -14.55
CA ALA A 153 -8.67 14.51 -13.79
C ALA A 153 -9.22 13.70 -12.61
N ILE A 154 -9.52 12.42 -12.82
CA ILE A 154 -9.96 11.51 -11.74
C ILE A 154 -8.84 11.34 -10.70
N ARG A 155 -7.59 11.15 -11.15
CA ARG A 155 -6.44 11.05 -10.24
C ARG A 155 -6.29 12.30 -9.38
N ASN A 156 -6.35 13.48 -9.98
CA ASN A 156 -6.25 14.75 -9.25
C ASN A 156 -7.40 14.91 -8.24
N ALA A 157 -8.63 14.53 -8.62
CA ALA A 157 -9.77 14.55 -7.71
C ALA A 157 -9.56 13.61 -6.51
N LEU A 158 -9.03 12.41 -6.74
CA LEU A 158 -8.71 11.47 -5.66
C LEU A 158 -7.59 11.98 -4.75
N GLU A 159 -6.60 12.70 -5.29
CA GLU A 159 -5.48 13.25 -4.50
C GLU A 159 -5.91 14.35 -3.50
N VAL A 160 -7.11 14.92 -3.65
CA VAL A 160 -7.66 15.87 -2.67
C VAL A 160 -7.93 15.19 -1.32
N THR A 161 -8.37 13.93 -1.33
CA THR A 161 -8.65 13.17 -0.11
C THR A 161 -7.35 12.55 0.43
N PRO A 162 -6.90 12.87 1.67
CA PRO A 162 -5.57 12.46 2.15
C PRO A 162 -5.31 10.95 2.12
N VAL A 163 -6.32 10.14 2.43
CA VAL A 163 -6.21 8.66 2.42
C VAL A 163 -5.97 8.15 1.00
N TYR A 164 -6.70 8.67 0.02
CA TYR A 164 -6.57 8.28 -1.39
C TYR A 164 -5.24 8.77 -1.98
N ALA A 165 -4.78 9.96 -1.62
CA ALA A 165 -3.46 10.46 -2.01
C ALA A 165 -2.33 9.53 -1.50
N ARG A 166 -2.41 9.06 -0.25
CA ARG A 166 -1.46 8.08 0.30
C ARG A 166 -1.51 6.75 -0.45
N LEU A 167 -2.70 6.29 -0.83
CA LEU A 167 -2.88 5.08 -1.64
C LEU A 167 -2.22 5.24 -3.02
N LEU A 168 -2.49 6.34 -3.73
CA LEU A 168 -1.92 6.61 -5.06
C LEU A 168 -0.40 6.81 -5.01
N LYS A 169 0.13 7.36 -3.91
CA LYS A 169 1.57 7.44 -3.66
C LYS A 169 2.20 6.05 -3.45
N LYS A 170 1.49 5.14 -2.76
CA LYS A 170 1.92 3.74 -2.59
C LYS A 170 1.88 2.98 -3.92
N TYR A 171 0.89 3.27 -4.77
CA TYR A 171 0.66 2.59 -6.05
C TYR A 171 0.69 3.59 -7.24
N PRO A 172 1.86 4.09 -7.64
CA PRO A 172 1.97 5.13 -8.67
C PRO A 172 1.43 4.67 -10.04
N HIS A 173 1.50 3.38 -10.33
CA HIS A 173 1.04 2.77 -11.59
C HIS A 173 -0.39 2.25 -11.55
N ALA A 174 -1.16 2.58 -10.50
CA ALA A 174 -2.55 2.15 -10.39
C ALA A 174 -3.39 2.61 -11.59
N ARG A 175 -4.21 1.70 -12.12
CA ARG A 175 -5.15 1.99 -13.21
C ARG A 175 -6.49 2.43 -12.63
N ILE A 176 -7.05 3.51 -13.16
CA ILE A 176 -8.32 4.09 -12.72
C ILE A 176 -9.34 3.88 -13.83
N GLY A 177 -10.53 3.39 -13.48
CA GLY A 177 -11.63 3.11 -14.40
C GLY A 177 -13.00 3.34 -13.81
#